data_AF-A0A8C2AQ24-F1
#
_entry.id   AF-A0A8C2AQ24-F1
#
_cell.length_a   1.000
_cell.length_b   1.000
_cell.length_c   1.000
_cell.angle_alpha   90.00
_cell.angle_beta   90.00
_cell.angle_gamma   90.00
#
_symmetry.space_group_name_H-M   'P 1'
#
loop_
_entity.id
_entity.type
_entity.pdbx_description
1 polymer ?
#
loop_
_entity_poly.entity_id
_entity_poly.type
_entity_poly.pdbx_seq_one_letter_code
_entity_poly.pdbx_strand_id
1 'polypeptide(L)'
;MYLFCAYAYAISLCNFFFFFFFCISTGNNYAKENVCQELKSIGIQKFKEMVTVLYRQKFPNGTFQEVSCVADEMIKLAEKCCKDDASPGCYDKGATEISEKSCGKDSPFPKHPGIEQCCTLRDELPSLLEPTNEEICTEFPKDEKDYAVRYVYEFARRHRNIPAGFVLNVSKNNVRIAERCCHPSVKNSCFLQEERLQMRSSNIFLRFLSNVCNNQVNLKSFRFGLSAYYGNLLGLSFEEASAISGRFQSGLEKCCLQPQPECIIEELASFQKVLCSESKLDAMSEDFRKCCSKPALDTLPCVDDLKRQPCQSETQPHGIDRYLFLIGVNHASISLPVLTTVLDQIKNTVTAFGYCERLQSF
;
A
#
# COMPACT_ATOMS: atom_id res chain seq x y z
N MET A 1 26.67 20.92 27.12
CA MET A 1 27.06 20.35 25.81
C MET A 1 26.25 19.10 25.43
N TYR A 2 25.84 18.24 26.37
CA TYR A 2 24.97 17.07 26.09
C TYR A 2 23.49 17.40 25.81
N LEU A 3 22.95 18.52 26.31
CA LEU A 3 21.57 18.96 26.02
C LEU A 3 21.36 19.48 24.59
N PHE A 4 22.41 20.05 23.97
CA PHE A 4 22.34 20.54 22.59
C PHE A 4 22.39 19.40 21.55
N CYS A 5 23.05 18.29 21.88
CA CYS A 5 23.12 17.10 21.01
C CYS A 5 21.77 16.34 20.96
N ALA A 6 21.04 16.27 22.08
CA ALA A 6 19.72 15.65 22.12
C ALA A 6 18.65 16.46 21.38
N TYR A 7 18.73 17.80 21.44
CA TYR A 7 17.85 18.70 20.70
C TYR A 7 18.09 18.61 19.18
N ALA A 8 19.36 18.52 18.76
CA ALA A 8 19.72 18.34 17.35
C ALA A 8 19.31 16.96 16.79
N TYR A 9 19.36 15.89 17.60
CA TYR A 9 18.90 14.56 17.20
C TYR A 9 17.37 14.45 17.10
N ALA A 10 16.64 15.09 18.02
CA ALA A 10 15.17 15.14 17.96
C ALA A 10 14.66 15.96 16.77
N ILE A 11 15.33 17.06 16.42
CA ILE A 11 15.04 17.86 15.23
C ILE A 11 15.37 17.06 13.95
N SER A 12 16.44 16.27 13.94
CA SER A 12 16.81 15.40 12.80
C SER A 12 15.76 14.31 12.55
N LEU A 13 15.24 13.67 13.60
CA LEU A 13 14.16 12.67 13.49
C LEU A 13 12.81 13.31 13.14
N CYS A 14 12.45 14.45 13.73
CA CYS A 14 11.25 15.22 13.35
C CYS A 14 11.30 15.68 11.88
N ASN A 15 12.44 16.20 11.40
CA ASN A 15 12.63 16.57 10.00
C ASN A 15 12.50 15.36 9.08
N PHE A 16 12.98 14.18 9.50
CA PHE A 16 12.83 12.94 8.74
C PHE A 16 11.36 12.59 8.43
N PHE A 17 10.42 12.95 9.31
CA PHE A 17 9.01 12.59 9.17
C PHE A 17 8.22 13.45 8.18
N PHE A 18 8.57 14.73 8.05
CA PHE A 18 8.00 15.67 7.07
C PHE A 18 8.72 15.55 5.71
N PHE A 19 10.03 15.31 5.73
CA PHE A 19 10.86 15.18 4.53
C PHE A 19 10.62 13.88 3.75
N PHE A 20 10.27 12.76 4.41
CA PHE A 20 10.22 11.47 3.71
C PHE A 20 9.15 11.40 2.60
N PHE A 21 8.14 12.26 2.62
CA PHE A 21 7.11 12.24 1.59
C PHE A 21 7.53 12.95 0.29
N PHE A 22 8.44 13.92 0.37
CA PHE A 22 8.90 14.67 -0.80
C PHE A 22 10.37 14.44 -1.19
N CYS A 23 11.16 13.73 -0.38
CA CYS A 23 12.58 13.45 -0.61
C CYS A 23 12.91 11.97 -0.87
N ILE A 24 12.16 11.25 -1.70
CA ILE A 24 12.65 9.97 -2.27
C ILE A 24 13.69 10.21 -3.39
N SER A 25 13.98 11.45 -3.78
CA SER A 25 15.13 11.73 -4.66
C SER A 25 15.86 13.02 -4.28
N THR A 26 17.13 12.81 -3.97
CA THR A 26 18.24 13.75 -3.85
C THR A 26 18.01 15.16 -4.46
N GLY A 27 17.73 16.16 -3.62
CA GLY A 27 17.84 17.60 -3.89
C GLY A 27 16.65 18.44 -3.37
N ASN A 28 16.90 19.48 -2.55
CA ASN A 28 15.84 20.34 -1.95
C ASN A 28 14.89 20.98 -2.98
N ASN A 29 15.39 21.36 -4.17
CA ASN A 29 14.56 21.96 -5.22
C ASN A 29 13.57 20.95 -5.83
N TYR A 30 13.92 19.66 -5.83
CA TYR A 30 13.08 18.60 -6.40
C TYR A 30 11.78 18.39 -5.60
N ALA A 31 11.84 18.51 -4.28
CA ALA A 31 10.66 18.45 -3.41
C ALA A 31 9.66 19.56 -3.74
N LYS A 32 10.12 20.82 -3.77
CA LYS A 32 9.28 21.98 -4.14
C LYS A 32 8.68 21.80 -5.54
N GLU A 33 9.50 21.46 -6.53
CA GLU A 33 9.04 21.28 -7.91
C GLU A 33 7.93 20.24 -8.02
N ASN A 34 8.08 19.08 -7.36
CA ASN A 34 7.04 18.06 -7.35
C ASN A 34 5.75 18.52 -6.68
N VAL A 35 5.83 19.18 -5.51
CA VAL A 35 4.64 19.70 -4.81
C VAL A 35 3.89 20.66 -5.71
N CYS A 36 4.62 21.59 -6.34
CA CYS A 36 4.03 22.65 -7.14
C CYS A 36 3.48 22.11 -8.46
N GLN A 37 4.17 21.16 -9.10
CA GLN A 37 3.66 20.46 -10.27
C GLN A 37 2.42 19.65 -9.95
N GLU A 38 2.43 18.89 -8.85
CA GLU A 38 1.29 18.11 -8.38
C GLU A 38 0.10 19.05 -8.12
N LEU A 39 0.28 20.08 -7.30
CA LEU A 39 -0.75 21.07 -6.98
C LEU A 39 -1.32 21.71 -8.26
N LYS A 40 -0.46 22.08 -9.22
CA LYS A 40 -0.90 22.65 -10.50
C LYS A 40 -1.69 21.65 -11.35
N SER A 41 -1.33 20.37 -11.31
CA SER A 41 -1.96 19.33 -12.11
C SER A 41 -3.31 18.88 -11.55
N ILE A 42 -3.44 18.69 -10.23
CA ILE A 42 -4.65 18.14 -9.60
C ILE A 42 -5.53 19.20 -8.94
N GLY A 43 -5.00 20.40 -8.68
CA GLY A 43 -5.69 21.48 -7.99
C GLY A 43 -5.75 21.30 -6.47
N ILE A 44 -6.06 22.38 -5.76
CA ILE A 44 -5.90 22.46 -4.30
C ILE A 44 -6.74 21.45 -3.53
N GLN A 45 -7.98 21.18 -3.97
CA GLN A 45 -8.88 20.25 -3.29
C GLN A 45 -8.36 18.81 -3.38
N LYS A 46 -7.94 18.35 -4.56
CA LYS A 46 -7.39 17.00 -4.72
C LYS A 46 -6.03 16.87 -4.04
N PHE A 47 -5.26 17.95 -3.99
CA PHE A 47 -4.02 18.01 -3.22
C PHE A 47 -4.29 17.84 -1.73
N LYS A 48 -5.32 18.51 -1.17
CA LYS A 48 -5.78 18.29 0.21
C LYS A 48 -6.08 16.83 0.48
N GLU A 49 -6.94 16.23 -0.35
CA GLU A 49 -7.32 14.82 -0.23
C GLU A 49 -6.11 13.87 -0.32
N MET A 50 -5.18 14.14 -1.24
CA MET A 50 -3.93 13.37 -1.34
C MET A 50 -3.14 13.46 -0.05
N VAL A 51 -2.84 14.66 0.45
CA VAL A 51 -2.12 14.84 1.72
C VAL A 51 -2.85 14.16 2.88
N THR A 52 -4.18 14.21 2.91
CA THR A 52 -5.00 13.49 3.90
C THR A 52 -4.78 11.98 3.82
N VAL A 53 -4.81 11.36 2.62
CA VAL A 53 -4.53 9.92 2.45
C VAL A 53 -3.15 9.57 3.00
N LEU A 54 -2.14 10.35 2.65
CA LEU A 54 -0.74 10.09 3.01
C LEU A 54 -0.49 10.11 4.51
N TYR A 55 -0.94 11.17 5.16
CA TYR A 55 -0.82 11.29 6.61
C TYR A 55 -1.66 10.25 7.31
N ARG A 56 -2.81 9.87 6.75
CA ARG A 56 -3.66 8.87 7.37
C ARG A 56 -3.15 7.43 7.23
N GLN A 57 -2.52 7.09 6.11
CA GLN A 57 -1.81 5.82 5.94
C GLN A 57 -0.63 5.70 6.93
N LYS A 58 0.09 6.81 7.15
CA LYS A 58 1.23 6.89 8.06
C LYS A 58 0.83 6.90 9.53
N PHE A 59 -0.24 7.63 9.86
CA PHE A 59 -0.79 7.81 11.20
C PHE A 59 -2.22 7.22 11.27
N PRO A 60 -2.36 5.88 11.27
CA PRO A 60 -3.66 5.20 11.23
C PRO A 60 -4.49 5.34 12.52
N ASN A 61 -3.88 5.87 13.58
CA ASN A 61 -4.56 6.23 14.83
C ASN A 61 -4.74 7.75 14.98
N GLY A 62 -4.18 8.58 14.09
CA GLY A 62 -4.34 10.04 14.14
C GLY A 62 -5.80 10.44 13.93
N THR A 63 -6.28 11.45 14.63
CA THR A 63 -7.66 11.93 14.51
C THR A 63 -7.87 12.70 13.20
N PHE A 64 -9.12 12.89 12.80
CA PHE A 64 -9.45 13.68 11.61
C PHE A 64 -8.93 15.11 11.73
N GLN A 65 -9.09 15.71 12.90
CA GLN A 65 -8.65 17.07 13.17
C GLN A 65 -7.12 17.20 13.06
N GLU A 66 -6.39 16.24 13.61
CA GLU A 66 -4.93 16.22 13.52
C GLU A 66 -4.44 16.10 12.07
N VAL A 67 -4.98 15.14 11.31
CA VAL A 67 -4.61 14.93 9.90
C VAL A 67 -5.04 16.12 9.03
N SER A 68 -6.25 16.67 9.23
CA SER A 68 -6.71 17.85 8.49
C SER A 68 -5.85 19.07 8.78
N CYS A 69 -5.42 19.26 10.03
CA CYS A 69 -4.55 20.38 10.40
C CYS A 69 -3.24 20.32 9.62
N VAL A 70 -2.64 19.13 9.47
CA VAL A 70 -1.43 18.98 8.66
C VAL A 70 -1.71 19.26 7.18
N ALA A 71 -2.82 18.75 6.64
CA ALA A 71 -3.19 18.99 5.26
C ALA A 71 -3.39 20.49 4.96
N ASP A 72 -4.01 21.22 5.88
CA ASP A 72 -4.22 22.66 5.75
C ASP A 72 -2.90 23.45 5.79
N GLU A 73 -1.95 23.05 6.63
CA GLU A 73 -0.63 23.70 6.70
C GLU A 73 0.21 23.42 5.44
N MET A 74 0.13 22.19 4.89
CA MET A 74 0.76 21.84 3.61
C MET A 74 0.16 22.62 2.44
N ILE A 75 -1.15 22.82 2.43
CA ILE A 75 -1.85 23.66 1.44
C ILE A 75 -1.37 25.10 1.53
N LYS A 76 -1.38 25.70 2.72
CA LYS A 76 -0.89 27.08 2.92
C LYS A 76 0.55 27.24 2.45
N LEU A 77 1.40 26.24 2.73
CA LEU A 77 2.78 26.24 2.26
C LEU A 77 2.85 26.21 0.73
N ALA A 78 2.12 25.29 0.10
CA ALA A 78 2.12 25.14 -1.35
C ALA A 78 1.54 26.40 -2.05
N GLU A 79 0.41 26.94 -1.59
CA GLU A 79 -0.17 28.19 -2.12
C GLU A 79 0.78 29.39 -1.98
N LYS A 80 1.54 29.46 -0.88
CA LYS A 80 2.51 30.53 -0.66
C LYS A 80 3.75 30.37 -1.54
N CYS A 81 4.28 29.15 -1.67
CA CYS A 81 5.61 28.91 -2.21
C CYS A 81 5.65 28.39 -3.65
N CYS A 82 4.51 28.01 -4.22
CA CYS A 82 4.40 27.58 -5.62
C CYS A 82 4.04 28.70 -6.59
N LYS A 83 4.03 29.96 -6.14
CA LYS A 83 3.89 31.13 -6.99
C LYS A 83 5.21 31.46 -7.67
N ASP A 84 5.15 32.03 -8.87
CA ASP A 84 6.33 32.39 -9.67
C ASP A 84 7.20 33.46 -8.99
N ASP A 85 6.62 34.28 -8.11
CA ASP A 85 7.29 35.33 -7.32
C ASP A 85 7.77 34.85 -5.94
N ALA A 86 7.59 33.58 -5.60
CA ALA A 86 8.02 33.04 -4.31
C ALA A 86 9.55 33.00 -4.20
N SER A 87 10.07 33.32 -3.01
CA SER A 87 11.52 33.31 -2.77
C SER A 87 12.11 31.89 -2.97
N PRO A 88 13.39 31.79 -3.41
CA PRO A 88 14.02 30.49 -3.67
C PRO A 88 13.97 29.51 -2.49
N GLY A 89 14.07 30.01 -1.25
CA GLY A 89 13.99 29.21 -0.02
C GLY A 89 12.61 29.18 0.66
N CYS A 90 11.54 29.64 0.00
CA CYS A 90 10.20 29.72 0.60
C CYS A 90 9.73 28.35 1.12
N TYR A 91 9.83 27.32 0.27
CA TYR A 91 9.32 25.99 0.57
C TYR A 91 10.11 25.35 1.71
N ASP A 92 11.44 25.38 1.65
CA ASP A 92 12.33 24.83 2.67
C ASP A 92 12.05 25.46 4.04
N LYS A 93 12.00 26.79 4.10
CA LYS A 93 11.72 27.52 5.34
C LYS A 93 10.36 27.13 5.92
N GLY A 94 9.32 27.12 5.08
CA GLY A 94 7.99 26.76 5.56
C GLY A 94 7.86 25.29 5.95
N ALA A 95 8.54 24.37 5.25
CA ALA A 95 8.58 22.96 5.63
C ALA A 95 9.29 22.76 6.99
N THR A 96 10.37 23.50 7.24
CA THR A 96 11.03 23.55 8.56
C THR A 96 10.07 24.09 9.63
N GLU A 97 9.37 25.20 9.38
CA GLU A 97 8.40 25.77 10.33
C GLU A 97 7.28 24.76 10.69
N ILE A 98 6.74 24.03 9.71
CA ILE A 98 5.73 22.99 9.99
C ILE A 98 6.34 21.82 10.76
N SER A 99 7.58 21.43 10.43
CA SER A 99 8.29 20.36 11.15
C SER A 99 8.55 20.75 12.61
N GLU A 100 8.98 21.97 12.89
CA GLU A 100 9.17 22.49 14.25
C GLU A 100 7.86 22.52 15.03
N LYS A 101 6.77 22.96 14.38
CA LYS A 101 5.41 22.93 14.96
C LYS A 101 5.01 21.50 15.36
N SER A 102 5.38 20.50 14.55
CA SER A 102 5.09 19.09 14.83
C SER A 102 5.73 18.58 16.13
N CYS A 103 6.90 19.11 16.50
CA CYS A 103 7.62 18.69 17.71
C CYS A 103 7.14 19.39 19.00
N GLY A 104 6.22 20.36 18.89
CA GLY A 104 5.65 21.06 20.04
C GLY A 104 4.85 20.12 20.96
N LYS A 105 4.96 20.31 22.28
CA LYS A 105 4.20 19.50 23.26
C LYS A 105 2.69 19.61 23.05
N ASP A 106 2.20 20.79 22.70
CA ASP A 106 0.78 21.09 22.43
C ASP A 106 0.46 21.10 20.93
N SER A 107 1.27 20.41 20.12
CA SER A 107 1.09 20.36 18.67
C SER A 107 -0.28 19.76 18.30
N PRO A 108 -1.02 20.37 17.35
CA PRO A 108 -2.28 19.84 16.83
C PRO A 108 -2.08 18.74 15.78
N PHE A 109 -0.86 18.25 15.57
CA PHE A 109 -0.54 17.22 14.58
C PHE A 109 -0.52 15.81 15.19
N PRO A 110 -0.76 14.75 14.39
CA PRO A 110 -0.79 13.41 14.92
C PRO A 110 0.61 13.02 15.40
N LYS A 111 0.69 12.53 16.64
CA LYS A 111 1.95 12.06 17.24
C LYS A 111 2.18 10.59 16.91
N HIS A 112 3.43 10.18 16.80
CA HIS A 112 3.78 8.75 16.87
C HIS A 112 3.85 8.33 18.33
N PRO A 113 3.01 7.39 18.81
CA PRO A 113 3.31 6.70 20.05
C PRO A 113 4.57 5.85 19.85
N GLY A 114 5.61 6.12 20.65
CA GLY A 114 6.76 5.22 20.79
C GLY A 114 7.80 5.19 19.66
N ILE A 115 8.49 6.31 19.38
CA ILE A 115 9.84 6.22 18.75
C ILE A 115 10.79 5.31 19.57
N GLU A 116 10.49 5.11 20.86
CA GLU A 116 11.16 4.14 21.75
C GLU A 116 10.67 2.68 21.61
N GLN A 117 9.54 2.41 20.93
CA GLN A 117 8.86 1.11 20.86
C GLN A 117 8.55 0.64 19.42
N CYS A 118 9.28 1.17 18.43
CA CYS A 118 9.01 1.16 17.00
C CYS A 118 8.81 -0.20 16.27
N CYS A 119 8.51 -1.32 16.94
CA CYS A 119 8.32 -2.64 16.30
C CYS A 119 7.09 -3.44 16.75
N THR A 120 6.26 -2.97 17.69
CA THR A 120 5.08 -3.71 18.10
C THR A 120 3.94 -2.76 18.39
N LEU A 121 2.93 -2.77 17.54
CA LEU A 121 1.50 -2.65 17.86
C LEU A 121 0.74 -2.83 16.53
N ARG A 122 0.29 -4.07 16.27
CA ARG A 122 -0.90 -4.29 15.42
C ARG A 122 -2.07 -3.80 16.25
N ASP A 123 -2.35 -2.50 16.23
CA ASP A 123 -3.62 -2.03 16.74
C ASP A 123 -4.70 -2.50 15.77
N GLU A 124 -5.64 -3.30 16.28
CA GLU A 124 -6.90 -3.54 15.61
C GLU A 124 -7.61 -2.19 15.52
N LEU A 125 -7.47 -1.53 14.37
CA LEU A 125 -8.28 -0.37 14.07
C LEU A 125 -9.76 -0.79 14.19
N PRO A 126 -10.60 -0.03 14.93
CA PRO A 126 -12.04 -0.28 14.99
C PRO A 126 -12.62 -0.57 13.60
N SER A 127 -13.60 -1.47 13.50
CA SER A 127 -14.27 -1.77 12.24
C SER A 127 -14.76 -0.47 11.58
N LEU A 128 -14.69 -0.39 10.25
CA LEU A 128 -15.32 0.72 9.55
C LEU A 128 -16.80 0.43 9.64
N LEU A 129 -17.55 1.28 10.32
CA LEU A 129 -18.98 1.31 10.10
C LEU A 129 -19.15 1.95 8.72
N GLU A 130 -19.47 1.12 7.73
CA GLU A 130 -19.83 1.62 6.41
C GLU A 130 -21.13 2.42 6.56
N PRO A 131 -21.14 3.71 6.17
CA PRO A 131 -22.33 4.53 6.31
C PRO A 131 -23.44 4.00 5.41
N THR A 132 -24.67 4.07 5.89
CA THR A 132 -25.87 3.76 5.10
C THR A 132 -26.04 4.74 3.95
N ASN A 133 -26.78 4.36 2.90
CA ASN A 133 -27.05 5.25 1.77
C ASN A 133 -27.79 6.53 2.23
N GLU A 134 -28.65 6.41 3.23
CA GLU A 134 -29.37 7.51 3.86
C GLU A 134 -28.43 8.48 4.60
N GLU A 135 -27.48 7.95 5.37
CA GLU A 135 -26.44 8.76 6.04
C GLU A 135 -25.54 9.46 5.02
N ILE A 136 -25.12 8.74 3.96
CA ILE A 136 -24.33 9.32 2.87
C ILE A 136 -25.07 10.50 2.25
N CYS A 137 -26.35 10.33 1.90
CA CYS A 137 -27.14 11.40 1.28
C CYS A 137 -27.61 12.48 2.24
N THR A 138 -27.46 12.28 3.55
CA THR A 138 -27.65 13.31 4.56
C THR A 138 -26.39 14.17 4.70
N GLU A 139 -25.20 13.55 4.71
CA GLU A 139 -23.95 14.26 4.96
C GLU A 139 -23.35 14.90 3.69
N PHE A 140 -23.37 14.20 2.55
CA PHE A 140 -22.73 14.67 1.31
C PHE A 140 -23.19 16.07 0.86
N PRO A 141 -24.50 16.39 0.81
CA PRO A 141 -24.95 17.71 0.33
C PRO A 141 -24.66 18.87 1.28
N LYS A 142 -24.30 18.60 2.55
CA LYS A 142 -24.02 19.66 3.54
C LYS A 142 -22.70 20.38 3.22
N ASP A 143 -21.68 19.61 2.87
CA ASP A 143 -20.38 20.09 2.42
C ASP A 143 -19.69 18.99 1.62
N GLU A 144 -19.80 19.06 0.30
CA GLU A 144 -19.25 18.06 -0.62
C GLU A 144 -17.72 17.91 -0.48
N LYS A 145 -17.02 19.02 -0.19
CA LYS A 145 -15.56 19.04 -0.07
C LYS A 145 -15.10 18.42 1.24
N ASP A 146 -15.74 18.78 2.35
CA ASP A 146 -15.46 18.18 3.65
C ASP A 146 -15.83 16.69 3.66
N TYR A 147 -16.96 16.32 3.07
CA TYR A 147 -17.36 14.92 2.89
C TYR A 147 -16.28 14.12 2.16
N ALA A 148 -15.77 14.62 1.02
CA ALA A 148 -14.72 13.96 0.26
C ALA A 148 -13.43 13.75 1.08
N VAL A 149 -13.01 14.77 1.83
CA VAL A 149 -11.82 14.72 2.70
C VAL A 149 -12.01 13.73 3.86
N ARG A 150 -13.18 13.71 4.49
CA ARG A 150 -13.54 12.74 5.55
C ARG A 150 -13.58 11.32 5.02
N TYR A 151 -14.14 11.12 3.83
CA TYR A 151 -14.22 9.82 3.20
C TYR A 151 -12.81 9.25 2.96
N VAL A 152 -11.91 10.02 2.32
CA VAL A 152 -10.54 9.55 2.09
C VAL A 152 -9.77 9.31 3.39
N TYR A 153 -10.02 10.11 4.43
CA TYR A 153 -9.45 9.90 5.76
C TYR A 153 -9.89 8.56 6.39
N GLU A 154 -11.18 8.24 6.38
CA GLU A 154 -11.63 6.96 6.95
C GLU A 154 -11.23 5.75 6.10
N PHE A 155 -11.12 5.94 4.79
CA PHE A 155 -10.71 4.88 3.87
C PHE A 155 -9.21 4.57 3.99
N ALA A 156 -8.36 5.60 3.94
CA ALA A 156 -6.90 5.47 3.89
C ALA A 156 -6.28 4.72 5.08
N ARG A 157 -6.89 4.80 6.26
CA ARG A 157 -6.37 4.19 7.50
C ARG A 157 -6.17 2.67 7.43
N ARG A 158 -6.95 1.97 6.58
CA ARG A 158 -6.85 0.51 6.37
C ARG A 158 -5.98 0.12 5.18
N HIS A 159 -5.58 1.11 4.40
CA HIS A 159 -4.86 0.93 3.13
C HIS A 159 -3.44 1.48 3.25
N ARG A 160 -2.73 1.17 4.33
CA ARG A 160 -1.44 1.78 4.69
C ARG A 160 -0.29 1.44 3.74
N ASN A 161 -0.30 0.25 3.19
CA ASN A 161 0.80 -0.31 2.40
C ASN A 161 0.49 -0.33 0.91
N ILE A 162 -0.37 0.55 0.42
CA ILE A 162 -0.69 0.64 -1.01
C ILE A 162 -0.53 2.08 -1.51
N PRO A 163 -0.28 2.30 -2.82
CA PRO A 163 -0.08 3.64 -3.35
C PRO A 163 -1.24 4.58 -3.04
N ALA A 164 -0.91 5.75 -2.53
CA ALA A 164 -1.89 6.71 -2.07
C ALA A 164 -2.82 7.24 -3.17
N GLY A 165 -2.28 7.48 -4.37
CA GLY A 165 -3.06 7.87 -5.52
C GLY A 165 -4.04 6.77 -5.95
N PHE A 166 -3.69 5.49 -5.73
CA PHE A 166 -4.63 4.40 -5.94
C PHE A 166 -5.79 4.46 -4.92
N VAL A 167 -5.48 4.61 -3.63
CA VAL A 167 -6.47 4.80 -2.56
C VAL A 167 -7.40 5.97 -2.89
N LEU A 168 -6.83 7.11 -3.26
CA LEU A 168 -7.55 8.32 -3.61
C LEU A 168 -8.48 8.10 -4.81
N ASN A 169 -8.02 7.41 -5.85
CA ASN A 169 -8.84 7.12 -7.04
C ASN A 169 -10.05 6.24 -6.69
N VAL A 170 -9.86 5.19 -5.88
CA VAL A 170 -10.97 4.35 -5.44
C VAL A 170 -11.95 5.13 -4.56
N SER A 171 -11.44 5.95 -3.62
CA SER A 171 -12.29 6.81 -2.80
C SER A 171 -13.09 7.81 -3.62
N LYS A 172 -12.49 8.42 -4.65
CA LYS A 172 -13.20 9.34 -5.55
C LYS A 172 -14.32 8.69 -6.31
N ASN A 173 -14.15 7.44 -6.74
CA ASN A 173 -15.23 6.69 -7.37
C ASN A 173 -16.42 6.52 -6.42
N ASN A 174 -16.17 6.29 -5.12
CA ASN A 174 -17.23 6.25 -4.11
C ASN A 174 -17.93 7.61 -3.92
N VAL A 175 -17.16 8.70 -3.80
CA VAL A 175 -17.74 10.06 -3.67
C VAL A 175 -18.59 10.44 -4.88
N ARG A 176 -18.21 10.04 -6.10
CA ARG A 176 -19.03 10.25 -7.32
C ARG A 176 -20.33 9.47 -7.34
N ILE A 177 -20.45 8.40 -6.56
CA ILE A 177 -21.73 7.69 -6.40
C ILE A 177 -22.66 8.54 -5.53
N ALA A 178 -22.16 9.10 -4.42
CA ALA A 178 -22.93 10.05 -3.62
C ALA A 178 -23.40 11.24 -4.47
N GLU A 179 -22.51 11.84 -5.26
CA GLU A 179 -22.83 12.95 -6.17
C GLU A 179 -24.00 12.63 -7.12
N ARG A 180 -24.04 11.42 -7.69
CA ARG A 180 -25.09 11.02 -8.64
C ARG A 180 -26.36 10.48 -7.99
N CYS A 181 -26.23 9.82 -6.85
CA CYS A 181 -27.33 9.10 -6.22
C CYS A 181 -28.06 9.91 -5.15
N CYS A 182 -27.44 10.92 -4.56
CA CYS A 182 -28.04 11.71 -3.48
C CYS A 182 -28.89 12.89 -3.94
N HIS A 183 -29.67 12.69 -5.02
CA HIS A 183 -30.59 13.69 -5.54
C HIS A 183 -32.05 13.26 -5.34
N PRO A 184 -32.99 14.16 -5.01
CA PRO A 184 -34.39 13.80 -4.71
C PRO A 184 -35.13 13.05 -5.83
N SER A 185 -34.67 13.17 -7.08
CA SER A 185 -35.28 12.53 -8.26
C SER A 185 -34.74 11.13 -8.57
N VAL A 186 -33.81 10.60 -7.77
CA VAL A 186 -33.10 9.36 -8.05
C VAL A 186 -33.74 8.17 -7.34
N LYS A 187 -33.81 7.03 -8.03
CA LYS A 187 -34.40 5.79 -7.52
C LYS A 187 -33.54 5.18 -6.42
N ASN A 188 -34.16 4.51 -5.44
CA ASN A 188 -33.50 3.76 -4.37
C ASN A 188 -32.46 2.73 -4.86
N SER A 189 -32.54 2.28 -6.12
CA SER A 189 -31.60 1.32 -6.71
C SER A 189 -30.31 1.93 -7.26
N CYS A 190 -30.12 3.26 -7.21
CA CYS A 190 -28.97 3.93 -7.83
C CYS A 190 -27.64 3.43 -7.29
N PHE A 191 -27.46 3.39 -5.97
CA PHE A 191 -26.23 2.94 -5.32
C PHE A 191 -25.82 1.54 -5.78
N LEU A 192 -26.77 0.59 -5.77
CA LEU A 192 -26.51 -0.79 -6.19
C LEU A 192 -26.10 -0.90 -7.66
N GLN A 193 -26.66 -0.05 -8.53
CA GLN A 193 -26.32 -0.04 -9.95
C GLN A 193 -24.94 0.58 -10.20
N GLU A 194 -24.68 1.73 -9.60
CA GLU A 194 -23.41 2.46 -9.73
C GLU A 194 -22.24 1.67 -9.12
N GLU A 195 -22.43 1.08 -7.94
CA GLU A 195 -21.41 0.25 -7.27
C GLU A 195 -21.03 -0.97 -8.13
N ARG A 196 -22.03 -1.68 -8.68
CA ARG A 196 -21.80 -2.84 -9.56
C ARG A 196 -21.05 -2.47 -10.84
N LEU A 197 -21.35 -1.32 -11.42
CA LEU A 197 -20.77 -0.90 -12.70
C LEU A 197 -19.38 -0.28 -12.55
N GLN A 198 -19.13 0.48 -11.48
CA GLN A 198 -17.93 1.33 -11.39
C GLN A 198 -16.93 0.87 -10.35
N MET A 199 -17.38 0.19 -9.31
CA MET A 199 -16.50 -0.14 -8.19
C MET A 199 -16.01 -1.57 -8.22
N ARG A 200 -16.69 -2.48 -8.95
CA ARG A 200 -16.37 -3.91 -8.93
C ARG A 200 -14.90 -4.21 -9.27
N SER A 201 -14.39 -3.77 -10.42
CA SER A 201 -12.99 -4.04 -10.81
C SER A 201 -12.01 -3.32 -9.87
N SER A 202 -12.27 -2.05 -9.55
CA SER A 202 -11.42 -1.26 -8.63
C SER A 202 -11.33 -1.88 -7.23
N ASN A 203 -12.43 -2.38 -6.67
CA ASN A 203 -12.47 -2.99 -5.34
C ASN A 203 -11.82 -4.37 -5.32
N ILE A 204 -11.99 -5.16 -6.39
CA ILE A 204 -11.29 -6.44 -6.55
C ILE A 204 -9.78 -6.19 -6.59
N PHE A 205 -9.35 -5.25 -7.42
CA PHE A 205 -7.94 -4.91 -7.54
C PHE A 205 -7.37 -4.27 -6.25
N LEU A 206 -8.14 -3.42 -5.57
CA LEU A 206 -7.78 -2.87 -4.26
C LEU A 206 -7.54 -3.97 -3.22
N ARG A 207 -8.41 -4.98 -3.17
CA ARG A 207 -8.29 -6.10 -2.24
C ARG A 207 -7.05 -6.93 -2.55
N PHE A 208 -6.84 -7.27 -3.82
CA PHE A 208 -5.64 -7.95 -4.29
C PHE A 208 -4.38 -7.17 -3.89
N LEU A 209 -4.32 -5.87 -4.21
CA LEU A 209 -3.17 -5.03 -3.94
C LEU A 209 -2.91 -4.89 -2.44
N SER A 210 -3.97 -4.70 -1.64
CA SER A 210 -3.89 -4.67 -0.18
C SER A 210 -3.32 -5.98 0.36
N ASN A 211 -3.75 -7.13 -0.16
CA ASN A 211 -3.23 -8.43 0.26
C ASN A 211 -1.73 -8.56 -0.04
N VAL A 212 -1.33 -8.38 -1.31
CA VAL A 212 0.06 -8.64 -1.73
C VAL A 212 1.05 -7.63 -1.13
N CYS A 213 0.70 -6.34 -1.07
CA CYS A 213 1.59 -5.35 -0.49
C CYS A 213 1.70 -5.47 1.04
N ASN A 214 0.58 -5.78 1.74
CA ASN A 214 0.66 -6.04 3.18
C ASN A 214 1.54 -7.25 3.48
N ASN A 215 1.40 -8.33 2.73
CA ASN A 215 2.23 -9.52 2.94
C ASN A 215 3.70 -9.22 2.64
N GLN A 216 4.01 -8.47 1.58
CA GLN A 216 5.38 -8.08 1.27
C GLN A 216 6.04 -7.26 2.40
N VAL A 217 5.31 -6.30 2.98
CA VAL A 217 5.84 -5.47 4.07
C VAL A 217 5.96 -6.24 5.38
N ASN A 218 5.02 -7.14 5.67
CA ASN A 218 4.92 -7.77 6.99
C ASN A 218 5.60 -9.14 7.09
N LEU A 219 5.86 -9.83 5.98
CA LEU A 219 6.33 -11.22 5.99
C LEU A 219 7.68 -11.33 5.28
N LYS A 220 8.75 -11.61 6.05
CA LYS A 220 10.10 -11.81 5.52
C LYS A 220 10.18 -12.97 4.53
N SER A 221 9.39 -14.01 4.76
CA SER A 221 9.33 -15.20 3.90
C SER A 221 8.36 -15.09 2.72
N PHE A 222 7.81 -13.90 2.45
CA PHE A 222 6.81 -13.71 1.38
C PHE A 222 7.26 -14.25 0.03
N ARG A 223 8.54 -14.06 -0.33
CA ARG A 223 9.14 -14.64 -1.53
C ARG A 223 8.98 -16.16 -1.61
N PHE A 224 9.25 -16.87 -0.52
CA PHE A 224 9.18 -18.34 -0.49
C PHE A 224 7.74 -18.82 -0.58
N GLY A 225 6.81 -18.13 0.11
CA GLY A 225 5.38 -18.35 -0.04
C GLY A 225 4.92 -18.16 -1.48
N LEU A 226 5.36 -17.10 -2.15
CA LEU A 226 5.08 -16.85 -3.57
C LEU A 226 5.66 -17.94 -4.46
N SER A 227 6.89 -18.42 -4.19
CA SER A 227 7.49 -19.51 -4.96
C SER A 227 6.66 -20.77 -4.85
N ALA A 228 6.27 -21.16 -3.63
CA ALA A 228 5.36 -22.29 -3.44
C ALA A 228 4.00 -22.06 -4.12
N TYR A 229 3.46 -20.84 -4.06
CA TYR A 229 2.20 -20.48 -4.70
C TYR A 229 2.26 -20.64 -6.22
N TYR A 230 3.25 -20.03 -6.90
CA TYR A 230 3.39 -20.14 -8.35
C TYR A 230 3.86 -21.51 -8.80
N GLY A 231 4.73 -22.18 -8.03
CA GLY A 231 5.15 -23.56 -8.29
C GLY A 231 3.98 -24.52 -8.28
N ASN A 232 3.07 -24.36 -7.31
CA ASN A 232 1.85 -25.15 -7.22
C ASN A 232 0.85 -24.81 -8.33
N LEU A 233 0.59 -23.52 -8.54
CA LEU A 233 -0.40 -23.05 -9.49
C LEU A 233 -0.05 -23.41 -10.94
N LEU A 234 1.25 -23.37 -11.28
CA LEU A 234 1.74 -23.50 -12.65
C LEU A 234 2.56 -24.78 -12.89
N GLY A 235 2.70 -25.64 -11.88
CA GLY A 235 3.50 -26.87 -11.99
C GLY A 235 5.00 -26.63 -12.28
N LEU A 236 5.56 -25.53 -11.78
CA LEU A 236 6.93 -25.10 -12.10
C LEU A 236 7.98 -25.73 -11.19
N SER A 237 9.23 -25.79 -11.67
CA SER A 237 10.38 -26.10 -10.82
C SER A 237 10.61 -25.02 -9.77
N PHE A 238 11.41 -25.32 -8.73
CA PHE A 238 11.81 -24.32 -7.74
C PHE A 238 12.50 -23.12 -8.38
N GLU A 239 13.40 -23.36 -9.34
CA GLU A 239 14.19 -22.32 -10.01
C GLU A 239 13.28 -21.37 -10.80
N GLU A 240 12.34 -21.92 -11.56
CA GLU A 240 11.37 -21.15 -12.34
C GLU A 240 10.41 -20.37 -11.44
N ALA A 241 9.84 -21.03 -10.43
CA ALA A 241 8.94 -20.40 -9.48
C ALA A 241 9.65 -19.29 -8.67
N SER A 242 10.89 -19.53 -8.24
CA SER A 242 11.70 -18.55 -7.50
C SER A 242 12.08 -17.33 -8.34
N ALA A 243 12.31 -17.50 -9.64
CA ALA A 243 12.54 -16.40 -10.57
C ALA A 243 11.29 -15.53 -10.74
N ILE A 244 10.12 -16.14 -10.95
CA ILE A 244 8.83 -15.44 -11.07
C ILE A 244 8.50 -14.70 -9.77
N SER A 245 8.59 -15.38 -8.63
CA SER A 245 8.34 -14.80 -7.31
C SER A 245 9.28 -13.66 -6.99
N GLY A 246 10.57 -13.79 -7.35
CA GLY A 246 11.55 -12.72 -7.18
C GLY A 246 11.15 -11.48 -7.98
N ARG A 247 10.76 -11.64 -9.24
CA ARG A 247 10.30 -10.51 -10.07
C ARG A 247 9.05 -9.84 -9.49
N PHE A 248 8.06 -10.63 -9.07
CA PHE A 248 6.84 -10.10 -8.47
C PHE A 248 7.16 -9.32 -7.18
N GLN A 249 7.95 -9.93 -6.29
CA GLN A 249 8.34 -9.35 -5.02
C GLN A 249 9.10 -8.02 -5.20
N SER A 250 10.09 -7.98 -6.09
CA SER A 250 10.87 -6.76 -6.34
C SER A 250 10.00 -5.63 -6.89
N GLY A 251 9.02 -5.94 -7.76
CA GLY A 251 8.05 -4.95 -8.22
C GLY A 251 7.20 -4.39 -7.08
N LEU A 252 6.72 -5.24 -6.17
CA LEU A 252 5.97 -4.81 -4.98
C LEU A 252 6.82 -3.95 -4.04
N GLU A 253 8.06 -4.37 -3.75
CA GLU A 253 8.99 -3.61 -2.91
C GLU A 253 9.26 -2.20 -3.45
N LYS A 254 9.44 -2.10 -4.77
CA LYS A 254 9.67 -0.84 -5.45
C LYS A 254 8.44 0.09 -5.42
N CYS A 255 7.23 -0.46 -5.56
CA CYS A 255 6.05 0.34 -5.89
C CYS A 255 4.97 0.45 -4.79
N CYS A 256 4.83 -0.49 -3.86
CA CYS A 256 3.70 -0.52 -2.92
C CYS A 256 3.60 0.72 -2.01
N LEU A 257 4.74 1.35 -1.71
CA LEU A 257 4.82 2.54 -0.85
C LEU A 257 5.02 3.84 -1.64
N GLN A 258 5.03 3.78 -2.97
CA GLN A 258 5.11 4.98 -3.79
C GLN A 258 3.77 5.74 -3.74
N PRO A 259 3.77 7.08 -3.75
CA PRO A 259 2.52 7.85 -3.72
C PRO A 259 1.68 7.59 -4.97
N GLN A 260 2.34 7.53 -6.13
CA GLN A 260 1.71 7.49 -7.44
C GLN A 260 1.41 6.05 -7.89
N PRO A 261 0.23 5.77 -8.47
CA PRO A 261 -0.20 4.42 -8.80
C PRO A 261 0.46 3.84 -10.07
N GLU A 262 1.06 4.67 -10.92
CA GLU A 262 1.61 4.26 -12.22
C GLU A 262 2.68 3.18 -12.06
N CYS A 263 3.56 3.32 -11.07
CA CYS A 263 4.63 2.35 -10.78
C CYS A 263 4.05 0.93 -10.63
N ILE A 264 3.04 0.76 -9.76
CA ILE A 264 2.50 -0.57 -9.51
C ILE A 264 1.69 -1.08 -10.70
N ILE A 265 0.95 -0.21 -11.39
CA ILE A 265 0.17 -0.58 -12.57
C ILE A 265 1.10 -1.11 -13.68
N GLU A 266 2.20 -0.42 -13.93
CA GLU A 266 3.20 -0.80 -14.94
C GLU A 266 3.96 -2.08 -14.56
N GLU A 267 4.40 -2.21 -13.30
CA GLU A 267 5.08 -3.43 -12.83
C GLU A 267 4.16 -4.65 -12.92
N LEU A 268 2.88 -4.52 -12.56
CA LEU A 268 1.92 -5.63 -12.66
C LEU A 268 1.57 -5.97 -14.11
N ALA A 269 1.45 -4.98 -14.99
CA ALA A 269 1.26 -5.22 -16.43
C ALA A 269 2.50 -5.89 -17.07
N SER A 270 3.70 -5.49 -16.65
CA SER A 270 4.96 -6.12 -17.03
C SER A 270 5.03 -7.57 -16.53
N PHE A 271 4.60 -7.81 -15.29
CA PHE A 271 4.55 -9.14 -14.69
C PHE A 271 3.53 -10.05 -15.38
N GLN A 272 2.34 -9.54 -15.73
CA GLN A 272 1.33 -10.26 -16.51
C GLN A 272 1.93 -10.85 -17.80
N LYS A 273 2.72 -10.08 -18.55
CA LYS A 273 3.35 -10.54 -19.80
C LYS A 273 4.28 -11.74 -19.59
N VAL A 274 4.97 -11.81 -18.46
CA VAL A 274 5.83 -12.96 -18.10
C VAL A 274 4.99 -14.17 -17.71
N LEU A 275 3.99 -13.92 -16.87
CA LEU A 275 3.11 -14.94 -16.31
C LEU A 275 2.29 -15.61 -17.42
N CYS A 276 1.76 -14.82 -18.35
CA CYS A 276 0.87 -15.22 -19.43
C CYS A 276 1.59 -15.34 -20.79
N SER A 277 2.89 -15.61 -20.79
CA SER A 277 3.65 -15.82 -22.03
C SER A 277 3.14 -17.05 -22.78
N GLU A 278 3.05 -16.96 -24.12
CA GLU A 278 2.46 -18.01 -24.97
C GLU A 278 3.12 -19.38 -24.77
N SER A 279 4.44 -19.42 -24.57
CA SER A 279 5.19 -20.64 -24.28
C SER A 279 4.72 -21.39 -23.01
N LYS A 280 4.00 -20.72 -22.12
CA LYS A 280 3.44 -21.32 -20.91
C LYS A 280 1.96 -21.67 -21.06
N LEU A 281 1.20 -20.97 -21.90
CA LEU A 281 -0.26 -21.09 -21.94
C LEU A 281 -0.75 -22.47 -22.39
N ASP A 282 -0.04 -23.15 -23.29
CA ASP A 282 -0.45 -24.47 -23.82
C ASP A 282 -0.35 -25.60 -22.79
N ALA A 283 0.49 -25.44 -21.76
CA ALA A 283 0.64 -26.39 -20.66
C ALA A 283 -0.28 -26.11 -19.47
N MET A 284 -1.02 -24.99 -19.48
CA MET A 284 -1.80 -24.51 -18.33
C MET A 284 -3.29 -24.85 -18.43
N SER A 285 -3.99 -24.77 -17.29
CA SER A 285 -5.43 -25.00 -17.22
C SER A 285 -6.24 -23.98 -18.04
N GLU A 286 -7.43 -24.39 -18.48
CA GLU A 286 -8.35 -23.52 -19.22
C GLU A 286 -8.71 -22.26 -18.41
N ASP A 287 -8.90 -22.39 -17.10
CA ASP A 287 -9.21 -21.26 -16.21
C ASP A 287 -8.05 -20.28 -16.10
N PHE A 288 -6.80 -20.76 -16.07
CA PHE A 288 -5.63 -19.90 -16.12
C PHE A 288 -5.55 -19.11 -17.43
N ARG A 289 -5.78 -19.78 -18.56
CA ARG A 289 -5.84 -19.12 -19.89
C ARG A 289 -6.95 -18.06 -19.95
N LYS A 290 -8.11 -18.32 -19.35
CA LYS A 290 -9.20 -17.33 -19.23
C LYS A 290 -8.78 -16.11 -18.42
N CYS A 291 -8.04 -16.29 -17.32
CA CYS A 291 -7.48 -15.17 -16.57
C CYS A 291 -6.48 -14.37 -17.40
N CYS A 292 -5.58 -15.03 -18.12
CA CYS A 292 -4.59 -14.37 -18.98
C CYS A 292 -5.18 -13.60 -20.16
N SER A 293 -6.43 -13.86 -20.52
CA SER A 293 -7.16 -13.12 -21.57
C SER A 293 -7.77 -11.81 -21.05
N LYS A 294 -7.67 -11.52 -19.75
CA LYS A 294 -8.19 -10.29 -19.14
C LYS A 294 -7.20 -9.12 -19.26
N PRO A 295 -7.65 -7.87 -19.04
CA PRO A 295 -6.74 -6.73 -18.86
C PRO A 295 -5.76 -6.96 -17.68
N ALA A 296 -4.66 -6.23 -17.66
CA ALA A 296 -3.60 -6.37 -16.66
C ALA A 296 -4.09 -6.31 -15.21
N LEU A 297 -4.94 -5.32 -14.91
CA LEU A 297 -5.48 -5.10 -13.56
C LEU A 297 -6.47 -6.18 -13.12
N ASP A 298 -7.07 -6.91 -14.05
CA ASP A 298 -8.02 -7.99 -13.76
C ASP A 298 -7.35 -9.38 -13.84
N THR A 299 -6.19 -9.50 -14.50
CA THR A 299 -5.52 -10.79 -14.70
C THR A 299 -4.98 -11.33 -13.39
N LEU A 300 -4.21 -10.54 -12.64
CA LEU A 300 -3.59 -11.04 -11.41
C LEU A 300 -4.60 -11.32 -10.29
N PRO A 301 -5.63 -10.49 -10.05
CA PRO A 301 -6.70 -10.86 -9.13
C PRO A 301 -7.44 -12.13 -9.57
N CYS A 302 -7.68 -12.32 -10.87
CA CYS A 302 -8.29 -13.55 -11.38
C CYS A 302 -7.41 -14.77 -11.08
N VAL A 303 -6.09 -14.65 -11.28
CA VAL A 303 -5.13 -15.71 -10.98
C VAL A 303 -5.08 -16.00 -9.47
N ASP A 304 -5.12 -14.97 -8.62
CA ASP A 304 -5.14 -15.11 -7.15
C ASP A 304 -6.33 -15.96 -6.67
N ASP A 305 -7.47 -15.83 -7.35
CA ASP A 305 -8.71 -16.57 -7.05
C ASP A 305 -8.74 -18.02 -7.61
N LEU A 306 -7.74 -18.44 -8.39
CA LEU A 306 -7.70 -19.80 -8.95
C LEU A 306 -7.45 -20.86 -7.89
N LYS A 307 -8.08 -22.02 -8.08
CA LYS A 307 -7.82 -23.19 -7.25
C LYS A 307 -6.45 -23.78 -7.56
N ARG A 308 -5.68 -23.96 -6.51
CA ARG A 308 -4.35 -24.57 -6.48
C ARG A 308 -4.46 -26.09 -6.31
N GLN A 309 -3.64 -26.86 -7.01
CA GLN A 309 -3.64 -28.33 -6.97
C GLN A 309 -2.28 -28.85 -6.47
N PRO A 310 -2.22 -29.80 -5.53
CA PRO A 310 -0.95 -30.34 -5.03
C PRO A 310 -0.07 -30.86 -6.17
N CYS A 311 1.19 -30.44 -6.20
CA CYS A 311 2.16 -30.94 -7.18
C CYS A 311 2.98 -32.07 -6.56
N GLN A 312 3.01 -33.25 -7.18
CA GLN A 312 3.95 -34.31 -6.79
C GLN A 312 5.31 -34.02 -7.42
N SER A 313 6.25 -33.51 -6.62
CA SER A 313 7.66 -33.41 -7.01
C SER A 313 8.45 -34.55 -6.36
N GLU A 314 9.02 -35.44 -7.18
CA GLU A 314 9.82 -36.61 -6.73
C GLU A 314 11.29 -36.27 -6.39
N THR A 315 11.71 -35.02 -6.54
CA THR A 315 13.12 -34.65 -6.37
C THR A 315 13.53 -34.44 -4.92
N GLN A 316 14.62 -35.07 -4.47
CA GLN A 316 15.20 -34.79 -3.15
C GLN A 316 15.69 -33.33 -3.05
N PRO A 317 15.29 -32.57 -2.01
CA PRO A 317 15.68 -31.18 -1.89
C PRO A 317 17.14 -31.03 -1.43
N HIS A 318 17.99 -30.48 -2.31
CA HIS A 318 19.30 -29.96 -1.92
C HIS A 318 19.16 -28.50 -1.44
N GLY A 319 19.14 -28.31 -0.12
CA GLY A 319 19.10 -27.00 0.54
C GLY A 319 17.74 -26.64 1.15
N ILE A 320 17.76 -25.80 2.18
CA ILE A 320 16.56 -25.41 2.97
C ILE A 320 15.49 -24.74 2.10
N ASP A 321 15.88 -23.95 1.11
CA ASP A 321 14.92 -23.22 0.27
C ASP A 321 14.12 -24.16 -0.64
N ARG A 322 14.77 -25.20 -1.20
CA ARG A 322 14.08 -26.25 -1.96
C ARG A 322 13.18 -27.08 -1.06
N TYR A 323 13.61 -27.36 0.17
CA TYR A 323 12.79 -28.08 1.15
C TYR A 323 11.51 -27.30 1.50
N LEU A 324 11.63 -26.01 1.81
CA LEU A 324 10.48 -25.13 2.10
C LEU A 324 9.53 -25.01 0.89
N PHE A 325 10.08 -24.93 -0.32
CA PHE A 325 9.29 -24.95 -1.55
C PHE A 325 8.49 -26.25 -1.69
N LEU A 326 9.12 -27.41 -1.49
CA LEU A 326 8.45 -28.71 -1.57
C LEU A 326 7.32 -28.84 -0.54
N ILE A 327 7.54 -28.37 0.69
CA ILE A 327 6.47 -28.29 1.70
C ILE A 327 5.32 -27.44 1.14
N GLY A 328 5.63 -26.24 0.67
CA GLY A 328 4.59 -25.32 0.22
C GLY A 328 3.78 -25.81 -0.99
N VAL A 329 4.41 -26.43 -1.99
CA VAL A 329 3.69 -26.96 -3.17
C VAL A 329 2.84 -28.19 -2.84
N ASN A 330 3.15 -28.92 -1.76
CA ASN A 330 2.33 -30.03 -1.26
C ASN A 330 1.10 -29.57 -0.47
N HIS A 331 1.07 -28.31 0.00
CA HIS A 331 -0.01 -27.73 0.80
C HIS A 331 -0.82 -26.68 0.03
N ALA A 332 -1.26 -27.05 -1.17
CA ALA A 332 -2.01 -26.22 -2.11
C ALA A 332 -3.27 -25.54 -1.53
N SER A 333 -3.92 -26.17 -0.55
CA SER A 333 -5.15 -25.69 0.09
C SER A 333 -4.93 -24.57 1.12
N ILE A 334 -3.69 -24.34 1.56
CA ILE A 334 -3.37 -23.32 2.56
C ILE A 334 -3.28 -21.94 1.88
N SER A 335 -3.85 -20.91 2.50
CA SER A 335 -3.74 -19.54 2.00
C SER A 335 -2.30 -19.04 2.03
N LEU A 336 -1.92 -18.20 1.06
CA LEU A 336 -0.56 -17.67 0.95
C LEU A 336 -0.04 -17.02 2.25
N PRO A 337 -0.82 -16.21 3.00
CA PRO A 337 -0.36 -15.63 4.27
C PRO A 337 -0.03 -16.69 5.34
N VAL A 338 -0.88 -17.71 5.48
CA VAL A 338 -0.68 -18.79 6.45
C VAL A 338 0.52 -19.63 6.04
N LEU A 339 0.60 -20.03 4.76
CA LEU A 339 1.73 -20.77 4.24
C LEU A 339 3.05 -20.04 4.48
N THR A 340 3.10 -18.75 4.15
CA THR A 340 4.28 -17.90 4.35
C THR A 340 4.70 -17.85 5.82
N THR A 341 3.73 -17.76 6.73
CA THR A 341 3.99 -17.71 8.18
C THR A 341 4.58 -19.02 8.68
N VAL A 342 4.02 -20.16 8.24
CA VAL A 342 4.52 -21.49 8.58
C VAL A 342 5.92 -21.71 8.02
N LEU A 343 6.17 -21.35 6.76
CA LEU A 343 7.50 -21.47 6.14
C LEU A 343 8.53 -20.61 6.87
N ASP A 344 8.15 -19.41 7.33
CA ASP A 344 9.03 -18.54 8.12
C ASP A 344 9.41 -19.18 9.46
N GLN A 345 8.42 -19.75 10.17
CA GLN A 345 8.66 -20.47 11.42
C GLN A 345 9.59 -21.66 11.23
N ILE A 346 9.32 -22.52 10.24
CA ILE A 346 10.16 -23.69 9.92
C ILE A 346 11.59 -23.23 9.61
N LYS A 347 11.74 -22.20 8.77
CA LYS A 347 13.05 -21.65 8.41
C LYS A 347 13.80 -21.22 9.67
N ASN A 348 13.19 -20.37 10.49
CA ASN A 348 13.79 -19.84 11.71
C ASN A 348 14.24 -20.96 12.66
N THR A 349 13.40 -21.97 12.88
CA THR A 349 13.72 -23.14 13.69
C THR A 349 14.92 -23.90 13.14
N VAL A 350 14.94 -24.22 11.85
CA VAL A 350 16.05 -24.99 11.24
C VAL A 350 17.36 -24.19 11.28
N THR A 351 17.33 -22.88 10.99
CA THR A 351 18.54 -22.06 11.14
C THR A 351 19.04 -22.04 12.58
N ALA A 352 18.15 -21.90 13.58
CA ALA A 352 18.55 -21.89 14.99
C ALA A 352 19.25 -23.19 15.40
N PHE A 353 18.74 -24.36 14.98
CA PHE A 353 19.41 -25.64 15.23
C PHE A 353 20.79 -25.74 14.55
N GLY A 354 20.92 -25.28 13.30
CA GLY A 354 22.21 -25.25 12.60
C GLY A 354 23.23 -24.24 13.14
N TYR A 355 22.79 -23.26 13.95
CA TYR A 355 23.68 -22.40 14.74
C TYR A 355 24.06 -23.06 16.07
N CYS A 356 23.14 -23.78 16.72
CA CYS A 356 23.42 -24.54 17.95
C CYS A 356 24.45 -25.66 17.71
N GLU A 357 24.34 -26.43 16.63
CA GLU A 357 25.33 -27.47 16.31
C GLU A 357 26.73 -26.88 16.04
N ARG A 358 26.79 -25.70 15.40
CA ARG A 358 28.07 -25.01 15.13
C ARG A 358 28.72 -24.45 16.39
N LEU A 359 27.94 -24.00 17.38
CA LEU A 359 28.46 -23.53 18.66
C LEU A 359 28.88 -24.68 19.60
N GLN A 360 28.31 -25.88 19.42
CA GLN A 360 28.74 -27.09 20.15
C GLN A 360 30.02 -27.72 19.57
N SER A 361 30.40 -27.34 18.35
CA SER A 361 31.64 -27.79 17.69
C SER A 361 32.84 -26.85 17.87
N PHE A 362 32.74 -25.83 18.73
CA PHE A 362 33.84 -24.93 19.10
C PHE A 362 34.36 -25.18 20.51
#